data_AF-M1EMJ3-F1
#
_entry.id   AF-M1EMJ3-F1
#
_cell.length_a   1.000
_cell.length_b   1.000
_cell.length_c   1.000
_cell.angle_alpha   90.00
_cell.angle_beta   90.00
_cell.angle_gamma   90.00
#
_symmetry.space_group_name_H-M   'P 1'
#
loop_
_entity.id
_entity.type
_entity.pdbx_description
1 polymer ?
#
loop_
_entity_poly.entity_id
_entity_poly.type
_entity_poly.pdbx_seq_one_letter_code
_entity_poly.pdbx_strand_id
1 'polypeptide(L)' 'LSSCLFADLLRMFFDTLYDEDVVKEDAFYSWESSKDPAEQQGKGVALKSVTAFFKWLREAEEEESDH' A
#
# COMPACT_ATOMS: atom_id res chain seq x y z
N LEU A 1 4.36 21.11 1.24
CA LEU A 1 3.71 21.09 2.58
C LEU A 1 2.22 21.46 2.59
N SER A 2 1.56 21.81 1.46
CA SER A 2 0.15 22.26 1.47
C SER A 2 -0.80 21.53 0.50
N SER A 3 -0.39 20.45 -0.17
CA SER A 3 -1.20 19.83 -1.23
C SER A 3 -1.84 18.47 -0.89
N CYS A 4 -1.53 17.83 0.25
CA CYS A 4 -1.85 16.41 0.47
C CYS A 4 -2.76 16.10 1.68
N LEU A 5 -3.15 17.06 2.53
CA LEU A 5 -3.69 16.76 3.87
C LEU A 5 -5.11 16.13 3.92
N PHE A 6 -5.78 15.88 2.80
CA PHE A 6 -7.09 15.20 2.78
C PHE A 6 -7.24 14.13 1.70
N ALA A 7 -6.17 13.79 0.96
CA ALA A 7 -6.23 12.66 0.04
C ALA A 7 -5.90 11.39 0.83
N ASP A 8 -6.94 10.60 1.09
CA ASP A 8 -6.86 9.18 1.43
C ASP A 8 -6.16 8.83 2.76
N LEU A 9 -6.91 8.87 3.87
CA LEU A 9 -6.43 8.48 5.21
C LEU A 9 -5.70 7.13 5.23
N LEU A 10 -6.22 6.13 4.52
CA LEU A 10 -5.59 4.80 4.46
C LEU A 10 -4.25 4.83 3.72
N ARG A 11 -4.14 5.66 2.68
CA ARG A 11 -2.87 5.90 1.96
C ARG A 11 -1.83 6.49 2.89
N MET A 12 -2.19 7.50 3.69
CA MET A 12 -1.26 8.09 4.67
C MET A 12 -0.73 7.07 5.68
N PHE A 13 -1.59 6.16 6.16
CA PHE A 13 -1.14 5.09 7.04
C PHE A 13 -0.18 4.13 6.32
N PHE A 14 -0.46 3.76 5.08
CA PHE A 14 0.41 2.85 4.31
C PHE A 14 1.77 3.47 4.05
N ASP A 15 1.82 4.75 3.63
CA ASP A 15 3.07 5.49 3.46
C ASP A 15 3.86 5.51 4.79
N THR A 16 3.21 5.86 5.90
CA THR A 16 3.88 5.91 7.23
C THR A 16 4.39 4.54 7.67
N LEU A 17 3.60 3.48 7.48
CA LEU A 17 4.00 2.12 7.89
C LEU A 17 5.16 1.57 7.07
N TYR A 18 5.24 1.97 5.80
CA TYR A 18 6.34 1.64 4.91
C TYR A 18 7.60 2.45 5.23
N ASP A 19 7.48 3.79 5.29
CA ASP A 19 8.61 4.71 5.51
C ASP A 19 9.30 4.50 6.86
N GLU A 20 8.53 4.15 7.89
CA GLU A 20 9.03 3.86 9.24
C GLU A 20 9.48 2.40 9.41
N ASP A 21 9.61 1.64 8.32
CA ASP A 21 10.06 0.25 8.30
C ASP A 21 9.24 -0.74 9.14
N VAL A 22 8.01 -0.37 9.51
CA VAL A 22 7.11 -1.17 10.37
C VAL A 22 6.54 -2.36 9.59
N VAL A 23 6.21 -2.15 8.31
CA VAL A 23 5.65 -3.16 7.42
C VAL A 23 6.47 -3.20 6.13
N LYS A 24 6.93 -4.37 5.74
CA LYS A 24 7.71 -4.60 4.52
C LYS A 24 6.81 -4.85 3.31
N GLU A 25 7.33 -4.64 2.12
CA GLU A 25 6.62 -4.83 0.84
C GLU A 25 5.90 -6.18 0.74
N ASP A 26 6.57 -7.28 1.13
CA ASP A 26 6.01 -8.63 1.12
C ASP A 26 4.71 -8.75 1.93
N ALA A 27 4.62 -8.03 3.05
CA ALA A 27 3.43 -8.06 3.88
C ALA A 27 2.27 -7.28 3.22
N PHE A 28 2.56 -6.18 2.54
CA PHE A 28 1.55 -5.46 1.75
C PHE A 28 1.04 -6.33 0.59
N TYR A 29 1.92 -7.01 -0.15
CA TYR A 29 1.54 -7.91 -1.24
C TYR A 29 0.79 -9.16 -0.75
N SER A 30 1.20 -9.71 0.40
CA SER A 30 0.50 -10.81 1.07
C SER A 30 -0.93 -10.40 1.43
N TRP A 31 -1.09 -9.23 2.05
CA TRP A 31 -2.42 -8.69 2.34
C TRP A 31 -3.21 -8.42 1.07
N GLU A 32 -2.64 -7.81 0.02
CA GLU A 32 -3.36 -7.54 -1.24
C GLU A 32 -3.92 -8.82 -1.88
N SER A 33 -3.10 -9.87 -1.95
CA SER A 33 -3.43 -11.14 -2.60
C SER A 33 -4.27 -12.09 -1.74
N SER A 34 -4.31 -11.88 -0.41
CA SER A 34 -4.99 -12.76 0.54
C SER A 34 -6.46 -13.03 0.20
N LYS A 35 -6.83 -14.31 0.33
CA LYS A 35 -8.20 -14.82 0.14
C LYS A 35 -8.86 -15.24 1.45
N ASP A 36 -8.26 -14.90 2.60
CA ASP A 36 -8.86 -15.20 3.90
C ASP A 36 -10.26 -14.55 3.99
N PRO A 37 -11.33 -15.33 4.23
CA PRO A 37 -12.68 -14.80 4.41
C PRO A 37 -12.79 -13.68 5.45
N ALA A 38 -11.99 -13.74 6.53
CA ALA A 38 -11.98 -12.74 7.59
C ALA A 38 -11.49 -11.37 7.11
N GLU A 39 -10.66 -11.33 6.06
CA GLU A 39 -10.09 -10.09 5.53
C GLU A 39 -10.92 -9.48 4.39
N GLN A 40 -11.97 -10.15 3.90
CA GLN A 40 -12.65 -9.71 2.67
C GLN A 40 -13.60 -8.52 2.88
N GLN A 41 -14.17 -8.38 4.08
CA GLN A 41 -15.13 -7.31 4.35
C GLN A 41 -14.44 -5.95 4.25
N GLY A 42 -14.92 -5.09 3.34
CA GLY A 42 -14.39 -3.73 3.14
C GLY A 42 -13.05 -3.66 2.37
N LYS A 43 -12.37 -4.79 2.14
CA LYS A 43 -11.07 -4.84 1.44
C LYS A 43 -11.10 -4.23 0.05
N GLY A 44 -12.17 -4.44 -0.72
CA GLY A 44 -12.27 -3.83 -2.04
C GLY A 44 -12.32 -2.30 -2.03
N VAL A 45 -12.90 -1.68 -0.99
CA VAL A 45 -12.90 -0.23 -0.82
C VAL A 45 -11.51 0.23 -0.37
N ALA A 46 -10.93 -0.47 0.61
CA ALA A 46 -9.57 -0.20 1.09
C ALA A 46 -8.54 -0.24 -0.04
N LEU A 47 -8.53 -1.32 -0.84
CA LEU A 47 -7.63 -1.50 -1.98
C LEU A 47 -7.76 -0.37 -3.01
N LYS A 48 -8.98 0.05 -3.34
CA LYS A 48 -9.19 1.19 -4.25
C LYS A 48 -8.52 2.45 -3.73
N SER A 49 -8.64 2.75 -2.43
CA SER A 49 -8.02 3.91 -1.79
C SER A 49 -6.50 3.87 -1.75
N VAL A 50 -5.86 2.70 -1.85
CA VAL A 50 -4.39 2.55 -1.82
C VAL A 50 -3.80 2.10 -3.14
N THR A 51 -4.56 2.10 -4.24
CA THR A 51 -4.09 1.70 -5.58
C THR A 51 -2.79 2.40 -5.99
N ALA A 52 -2.69 3.70 -5.71
CA ALA A 52 -1.51 4.49 -6.05
C ALA A 52 -0.27 4.11 -5.25
N PHE A 53 -0.43 3.62 -4.01
CA PHE A 53 0.67 3.11 -3.19
C PHE A 53 1.24 1.82 -3.79
N PHE A 54 0.36 0.87 -4.11
CA PHE A 54 0.77 -0.40 -4.72
C PHE A 54 1.35 -0.25 -6.13
N LYS A 55 0.93 0.77 -6.87
CA LYS A 55 1.58 1.11 -8.14
C LYS A 55 3.02 1.57 -7.90
N TRP A 56 3.22 2.48 -6.96
CA TRP A 56 4.53 3.00 -6.60
C TRP A 56 5.49 1.92 -6.09
N LEU A 57 5.02 1.00 -5.23
CA LEU A 57 5.83 -0.13 -4.76
C LEU A 57 6.40 -0.98 -5.89
N ARG A 58 5.56 -1.32 -6.89
CA ARG A 58 6.01 -2.14 -8.04
C ARG A 58 6.99 -1.39 -8.93
N GLU A 59 6.80 -0.08 -9.13
CA GLU A 59 7.75 0.76 -9.89
C GLU A 59 9.13 0.78 -9.19
N ALA A 60 9.16 0.88 -7.86
CA ALA A 60 10.41 0.83 -7.09
C ALA A 60 11.11 -0.54 -7.18
N GLU A 61 10.37 -1.64 -7.10
CA GLU A 61 10.91 -3.01 -7.24
C GLU A 61 11.52 -3.26 -8.64
N GLU A 62 10.86 -2.77 -9.70
CA GLU A 62 11.38 -2.82 -11.08
C GLU A 62 12.69 -2.02 -11.21
N GLU A 63 12.78 -0.83 -10.62
CA GLU A 63 13.99 0.00 -10.62
C GLU A 63 15.17 -0.64 -9.87
N GLU A 64 14.92 -1.38 -8.78
CA GLU A 64 15.96 -2.12 -8.04
C GLU A 64 16.46 -3.35 -8.80
N SER A 65 15.58 -4.05 -9.53
CA SER A 65 15.94 -5.24 -10.32
C SER A 65 16.79 -4.93 -11.57
N ASP A 66 16.66 -3.71 -12.12
CA ASP A 66 17.39 -3.27 -13.32
C ASP A 66 18.82 -2.74 -12.99
N HIS A 67 19.23 -2.77 -11.72
CA HIS A 67 20.55 -2.32 -11.24
C HIS A 67 21.46 -3.47 -10.80
#